data_AF-A0A3N1K426-F1
#
_entry.id   AF-A0A3N1K426-F1
#
_cell.length_a   1.000
_cell.length_b   1.000
_cell.length_c   1.000
_cell.angle_alpha   90.00
_cell.angle_beta   90.00
_cell.angle_gamma   90.00
#
_symmetry.space_group_name_H-M   'P 1'
#
loop_
_entity.id
_entity.type
_entity.pdbx_description
1 polymer ?
#
loop_
_entity_poly.entity_id
_entity_poly.type
_entity_poly.pdbx_seq_one_letter_code
_entity_poly.pdbx_strand_id
1 'polypeptide(L)'
;MQSYDLVLDGRVMGRVWWDSTGEATGYVASPHQGDLAHNISGRWTKKLSDSRGRGLPSSEAVAELSVPGVLPPDAGVLSPATHREFTSLDEARVFEP
;
A
#
# COMPACT_ATOMS: atom_id res chain seq x y z
N MET A 1 12.92 -1.00 -4.17
CA MET A 1 11.64 -0.70 -3.48
C MET A 1 10.80 -1.95 -3.48
N GLN A 2 10.15 -2.27 -2.38
CA GLN A 2 9.26 -3.43 -2.27
C GLN A 2 7.81 -2.99 -2.46
N SER A 3 6.94 -3.92 -2.84
CA SER A 3 5.51 -3.64 -2.94
C SER A 3 4.63 -4.88 -2.82
N TYR A 4 3.37 -4.64 -2.46
CA TYR A 4 2.27 -5.61 -2.54
C TYR A 4 1.05 -4.93 -3.17
N ASP A 5 0.31 -5.68 -3.96
CA ASP A 5 -1.02 -5.26 -4.41
C ASP A 5 -2.02 -5.36 -3.25
N LEU A 6 -2.91 -4.37 -3.19
CA LEU A 6 -4.02 -4.31 -2.27
C LEU A 6 -5.26 -4.92 -2.93
N VAL A 7 -5.87 -5.90 -2.26
CA VAL A 7 -7.05 -6.62 -2.76
C VAL A 7 -8.26 -6.35 -1.86
N LEU A 8 -9.39 -6.05 -2.48
CA LEU A 8 -10.70 -5.98 -1.82
C LEU A 8 -11.71 -6.77 -2.67
N ASP A 9 -12.43 -7.71 -2.05
CA ASP A 9 -13.42 -8.57 -2.70
C ASP A 9 -12.90 -9.23 -4.00
N GLY A 10 -11.66 -9.70 -3.97
CA GLY A 10 -11.00 -10.37 -5.10
C GLY A 10 -10.55 -9.43 -6.23
N ARG A 11 -10.63 -8.11 -6.05
CA ARG A 11 -10.21 -7.12 -7.04
C ARG A 11 -9.01 -6.33 -6.54
N VAL A 12 -8.07 -6.03 -7.43
CA VAL A 12 -6.91 -5.21 -7.10
C VAL A 12 -7.31 -3.73 -7.07
N MET A 13 -7.24 -3.14 -5.89
CA MET A 13 -7.57 -1.73 -5.63
C MET A 13 -6.38 -0.80 -5.88
N GLY A 14 -5.16 -1.34 -5.87
CA GLY A 14 -3.95 -0.55 -6.02
C GLY A 14 -2.75 -1.31 -5.47
N ARG A 15 -1.68 -0.58 -5.18
CA ARG A 15 -0.41 -1.13 -4.69
C ARG A 15 0.16 -0.25 -3.60
N VAL A 16 0.58 -0.88 -2.50
CA VAL A 16 1.41 -0.25 -1.48
C VAL A 16 2.87 -0.55 -1.79
N TRP A 17 3.71 0.47 -1.77
CA TRP A 17 5.15 0.33 -1.94
C TRP A 17 5.91 0.96 -0.77
N TRP A 18 7.13 0.48 -0.53
CA TRP A 18 8.06 1.07 0.43
C TRP A 18 9.52 0.88 0.01
N ASP A 19 10.39 1.77 0.47
CA ASP A 19 11.83 1.69 0.26
C ASP A 19 12.48 0.66 1.20
N SER A 20 13.64 0.14 0.79
CA SER A 20 14.43 -0.74 1.64
C SER A 20 15.10 0.00 2.80
N THR A 21 15.26 1.32 2.70
CA THR A 21 15.83 2.17 3.76
C THR A 21 14.83 2.53 4.85
N GLY A 22 13.53 2.32 4.63
CA GLY A 22 12.48 2.53 5.63
C GLY A 22 11.95 3.97 5.71
N GLU A 23 12.41 4.89 4.86
CA GLU A 23 12.10 6.31 4.94
C GLU A 23 10.89 6.74 4.09
N ALA A 24 10.51 5.92 3.11
CA ALA A 24 9.50 6.25 2.13
C ALA A 24 8.53 5.10 1.89
N THR A 25 7.23 5.41 1.98
CA THR A 25 6.14 4.52 1.61
C THR A 25 5.04 5.30 0.92
N GLY A 26 4.26 4.61 0.11
CA GLY A 26 3.12 5.20 -0.56
C GLY A 26 2.15 4.18 -1.11
N TYR A 27 1.08 4.70 -1.69
CA TYR A 27 0.05 3.94 -2.35
C TYR A 27 -0.17 4.50 -3.75
N VAL A 28 -0.35 3.61 -4.72
CA VAL A 28 -0.82 3.95 -6.06
C VAL A 28 -2.14 3.24 -6.34
N ALA A 29 -3.16 4.01 -6.73
CA ALA A 29 -4.50 3.50 -6.99
C ALA A 29 -4.56 2.75 -8.32
N SER A 30 -5.31 1.65 -8.36
CA SER A 30 -5.63 0.97 -9.61
C SER A 30 -6.57 1.85 -10.43
N PRO A 31 -6.23 2.17 -11.70
CA PRO A 31 -7.10 2.98 -12.56
C PRO A 31 -8.39 2.24 -12.92
N HIS A 32 -8.42 0.90 -12.81
CA HIS A 32 -9.57 0.08 -13.19
C HIS A 32 -10.73 0.11 -12.19
N GLN A 33 -10.50 0.59 -10.96
CA GLN A 33 -11.52 0.60 -9.89
C GLN A 33 -12.03 2.01 -9.55
N GLY A 34 -11.54 3.05 -10.25
CA GLY A 34 -12.04 4.42 -10.15
C GLY A 34 -12.06 4.97 -8.71
N ASP A 35 -13.19 5.60 -8.36
CA ASP A 35 -13.38 6.27 -7.06
C ASP A 35 -13.19 5.34 -5.86
N LEU A 36 -13.50 4.06 -5.99
CA LEU A 36 -13.32 3.10 -4.91
C LEU A 36 -11.83 2.96 -4.55
N ALA A 37 -10.97 2.73 -5.55
CA ALA A 37 -9.54 2.68 -5.36
C ALA A 37 -8.97 4.02 -4.86
N HIS A 38 -9.50 5.14 -5.34
CA HIS A 38 -9.10 6.46 -4.87
C HIS A 38 -9.43 6.66 -3.38
N ASN A 39 -10.64 6.30 -2.95
CA ASN A 39 -11.07 6.42 -1.55
C ASN A 39 -10.23 5.53 -0.61
N ILE A 40 -9.92 4.31 -1.05
CA ILE A 40 -9.04 3.39 -0.32
C ILE A 40 -7.61 3.96 -0.24
N SER A 41 -7.11 4.57 -1.31
CA SER A 41 -5.79 5.22 -1.31
C SER A 41 -5.64 6.27 -0.22
N GLY A 42 -6.68 7.08 0.02
CA GLY A 42 -6.68 8.11 1.06
C GLY A 42 -6.58 7.52 2.46
N ARG A 43 -7.27 6.39 2.70
CA ARG A 43 -7.22 5.67 3.99
C ARG A 43 -5.85 5.09 4.27
N TRP A 44 -5.27 4.40 3.29
CA TRP A 44 -3.92 3.82 3.41
C TRP A 44 -2.86 4.90 3.56
N THR A 45 -2.91 5.95 2.75
CA THR A 45 -1.97 7.08 2.84
C THR A 45 -2.02 7.74 4.21
N LYS A 46 -3.21 7.96 4.76
CA LYS A 46 -3.36 8.49 6.12
C LYS A 46 -2.73 7.57 7.16
N LYS A 47 -2.98 6.26 7.09
CA LYS A 47 -2.47 5.29 8.08
C LYS A 47 -0.96 5.08 8.00
N LEU A 48 -0.39 5.11 6.80
CA LEU A 48 1.05 5.13 6.61
C LEU A 48 1.66 6.41 7.17
N SER A 49 1.01 7.56 6.97
CA SER A 49 1.42 8.85 7.55
C SER A 49 1.36 8.84 9.08
N ASP A 50 0.29 8.31 9.67
CA ASP A 50 0.14 8.16 11.13
C ASP A 50 1.26 7.27 11.71
N SER A 51 1.63 6.21 10.99
CA SER A 51 2.72 5.30 11.38
C SER A 51 4.08 5.97 11.34
N ARG A 52 4.35 6.74 10.26
CA ARG A 52 5.54 7.58 10.17
C ARG A 52 5.58 8.64 11.27
N GLY A 53 4.45 9.23 11.62
CA GLY A 53 4.33 10.18 12.73
C GLY A 53 4.67 9.58 14.10
N ARG A 54 4.56 8.25 14.24
CA ARG A 54 5.02 7.49 15.41
C ARG A 54 6.48 7.07 15.33
N GLY A 55 7.19 7.40 14.25
CA GLY A 55 8.58 7.03 14.01
C GLY A 55 8.79 5.60 13.52
N LEU A 56 7.74 4.92 13.03
CA LEU A 56 7.89 3.59 12.46
C LEU A 56 8.59 3.66 11.10
N PRO A 57 9.60 2.80 10.86
CA PRO A 57 10.11 2.56 9.52
C PRO A 57 9.00 2.08 8.58
N SER A 58 9.14 2.41 7.30
CA SER A 58 8.13 2.13 6.28
C SER A 58 7.79 0.64 6.15
N SER A 59 8.77 -0.25 6.26
CA SER A 59 8.56 -1.70 6.28
C SER A 59 7.75 -2.17 7.50
N GLU A 60 8.02 -1.60 8.68
CA GLU A 60 7.28 -1.90 9.90
C GLU A 60 5.86 -1.34 9.86
N ALA A 61 5.67 -0.13 9.32
CA ALA A 61 4.35 0.44 9.09
C ALA A 61 3.51 -0.45 8.17
N VAL A 62 4.08 -0.93 7.06
CA VAL A 62 3.39 -1.85 6.15
C VAL A 62 3.07 -3.18 6.84
N ALA A 63 4.01 -3.73 7.60
CA ALA A 63 3.79 -4.96 8.35
C ALA A 63 2.67 -4.81 9.40
N GLU A 64 2.65 -3.70 10.15
CA GLU A 64 1.60 -3.39 11.12
C GLU A 64 0.23 -3.27 10.45
N LEU A 65 0.12 -2.52 9.36
CA LEU A 65 -1.13 -2.33 8.64
C LEU A 65 -1.61 -3.60 7.91
N SER A 66 -0.74 -4.58 7.70
CA SER A 66 -1.08 -5.89 7.14
C SER A 66 -1.69 -6.85 8.16
N VAL A 67 -1.61 -6.54 9.46
CA VAL A 67 -2.17 -7.40 10.51
C VAL A 67 -3.71 -7.35 10.44
N PRO A 68 -4.40 -8.51 10.36
CA PRO A 68 -5.86 -8.56 10.35
C PRO A 68 -6.48 -7.80 11.53
N GLY A 69 -7.42 -6.92 11.23
CA GLY A 69 -8.14 -6.12 12.24
C GLY A 69 -7.50 -4.75 12.58
N VAL A 70 -6.28 -4.45 12.11
CA VAL A 70 -5.68 -3.12 12.27
C VAL A 70 -6.38 -2.07 11.40
N LEU A 71 -6.72 -2.45 10.17
CA LEU A 71 -7.54 -1.64 9.28
C LEU A 71 -8.99 -2.15 9.24
N PRO A 72 -9.97 -1.26 9.01
CA PRO A 72 -11.35 -1.65 8.73
C PRO A 72 -11.42 -2.65 7.55
N PRO A 73 -12.39 -3.59 7.52
CA PRO A 73 -12.49 -4.59 6.46
C PRO A 73 -12.61 -4.01 5.04
N ASP A 74 -13.26 -2.84 4.91
CA ASP A 74 -13.45 -2.13 3.65
C ASP A 74 -12.21 -1.33 3.21
N ALA A 75 -11.08 -1.45 3.93
CA ALA A 75 -9.79 -0.92 3.50
C ALA A 75 -9.01 -1.90 2.60
N GLY A 76 -9.47 -3.14 2.43
CA GLY A 76 -8.76 -4.17 1.69
C GLY A 76 -7.56 -4.76 2.45
N VAL A 77 -6.95 -5.79 1.86
CA VAL A 77 -5.82 -6.53 2.43
C VAL A 77 -4.67 -6.58 1.44
N LEU A 78 -3.43 -6.47 1.93
CA LEU A 78 -2.26 -6.70 1.07
C LEU A 78 -2.16 -8.17 0.73
N SER A 79 -1.83 -8.47 -0.52
CA SER A 79 -1.64 -9.84 -1.00
C SER A 79 -0.15 -10.17 -1.07
N PRO A 80 0.42 -10.96 -0.13
CA PRO A 80 1.85 -11.29 -0.14
C PRO A 80 2.29 -12.01 -1.41
N ALA A 81 1.38 -12.72 -2.08
CA ALA A 81 1.63 -13.41 -3.35
C ALA A 81 1.94 -12.45 -4.52
N THR A 82 1.64 -11.16 -4.36
CA THR A 82 1.86 -10.12 -5.38
C THR A 82 3.14 -9.31 -5.13
N HIS A 83 4.07 -9.85 -4.34
CA HIS A 83 5.35 -9.20 -4.06
C HIS A 83 6.08 -8.81 -5.34
N ARG A 84 6.44 -7.52 -5.45
CA ARG A 84 7.31 -7.03 -6.53
C ARG A 84 8.38 -6.11 -5.97
N GLU A 85 9.54 -6.15 -6.62
CA GLU A 85 10.63 -5.22 -6.37
C GLU A 85 10.78 -4.26 -7.55
N PHE A 86 10.93 -2.97 -7.27
CA PHE A 86 11.22 -1.93 -8.26
C PHE A 86 12.61 -1.34 -8.04
N THR A 87 13.23 -0.86 -9.10
CA THR A 87 14.56 -0.26 -9.05
C THR A 87 14.52 1.23 -8.76
N SER A 88 13.36 1.88 -8.98
CA SER A 88 13.18 3.31 -8.75
C SER A 88 11.81 3.66 -8.16
N LEU A 89 11.70 4.88 -7.62
CA LEU A 89 10.45 5.44 -7.12
C LEU A 89 9.45 5.73 -8.25
N ASP A 90 9.94 6.16 -9.42
CA ASP A 90 9.08 6.43 -10.57
C ASP A 90 8.39 5.15 -11.06
N GLU A 91 9.12 4.03 -11.13
CA GLU A 91 8.53 2.71 -11.43
C GLU A 91 7.47 2.32 -10.39
N ALA A 92 7.76 2.46 -9.11
CA ALA A 92 6.84 2.07 -8.03
C ALA A 92 5.54 2.90 -8.00
N ARG A 93 5.55 4.10 -8.61
CA ARG A 93 4.40 5.01 -8.69
C ARG A 93 3.52 4.78 -9.91
N VAL A 94 3.93 3.91 -10.84
CA VAL A 94 3.10 3.54 -11.98
C VAL A 94 2.34 2.26 -11.63
N PHE A 95 1.01 2.32 -11.74
CA PHE A 95 0.19 1.12 -11.63
C PHE A 95 0.04 0.47 -13.00
N GLU A 96 0.86 -0.54 -13.26
CA GLU A 96 0.68 -1.46 -14.39
C GLU A 96 -0.16 -2.66 -13.94
N PRO A 97 -1.28 -2.96 -14.64
CA PRO A 97 -2.14 -4.10 -14.33
C PRO A 97 -1.46 -5.45 -14.51
#